data_AF-A0A3D2Z3P9-F1
#
_entry.id   AF-A0A3D2Z3P9-F1
#
_cell.length_a   1.000
_cell.length_b   1.000
_cell.length_c   1.000
_cell.angle_alpha   90.00
_cell.angle_beta   90.00
_cell.angle_gamma   90.00
#
_symmetry.space_group_name_H-M   'P 1'
#
loop_
_entity.id
_entity.type
_entity.pdbx_description
1 polymer ?
#
loop_
_entity_poly.entity_id
_entity_poly.type
_entity_poly.pdbx_seq_one_letter_code
_entity_poly.pdbx_strand_id
1 'polypeptide(L)' 'MLSRGFDRETIERVARIYKSNQDASMALGITLRSFGRLCNKYDVETPYVKRLRRAHAAQSQAA' A
#
# COMPACT_ATOMS: atom_id res chain seq x y z
N MET A 1 19.55 11.62 -3.38
CA MET A 1 18.36 10.90 -2.85
C MET A 1 18.09 9.72 -3.77
N LEU A 2 18.04 8.50 -3.21
CA LEU A 2 18.07 7.19 -3.88
C LEU A 2 17.25 7.10 -5.18
N SER A 3 17.92 7.25 -6.32
CA SER A 3 17.37 7.11 -7.68
C SER A 3 17.43 5.66 -8.20
N ARG A 4 17.39 4.65 -7.31
CA ARG A 4 17.02 3.29 -7.71
C ARG A 4 15.53 3.17 -7.40
N GLY A 5 14.71 3.57 -8.37
CA GLY A 5 13.26 3.49 -8.24
C GLY A 5 12.83 2.06 -7.92
N PHE A 6 11.89 1.89 -7.00
CA PHE A 6 11.25 0.60 -6.80
C PHE A 6 10.39 0.29 -8.03
N ASP A 7 10.53 -0.92 -8.56
CA ASP A 7 9.71 -1.40 -9.65
C ASP A 7 8.26 -1.60 -9.20
N ARG A 8 7.33 -1.46 -10.15
CA ARG A 8 5.90 -1.66 -9.92
C ARG A 8 5.63 -3.00 -9.23
N GLU A 9 6.25 -4.09 -9.70
CA GLU A 9 6.05 -5.43 -9.15
C GLU A 9 6.49 -5.52 -7.67
N THR A 10 7.57 -4.83 -7.30
CA THR A 10 8.02 -4.78 -5.91
C THR A 10 7.00 -4.07 -5.03
N ILE A 11 6.47 -2.94 -5.50
CA ILE A 11 5.44 -2.18 -4.77
C ILE A 11 4.15 -2.99 -4.66
N GLU A 12 3.72 -3.65 -5.71
CA GLU A 12 2.53 -4.53 -5.70
C GLU A 12 2.70 -5.72 -4.76
N ARG A 13 3.87 -6.38 -4.77
CA ARG A 13 4.18 -7.50 -3.90
C ARG A 13 4.13 -7.07 -2.44
N VAL A 14 4.77 -5.96 -2.09
CA VAL A 14 4.78 -5.43 -0.72
C VAL A 14 3.38 -4.99 -0.30
N ALA A 15 2.63 -4.28 -1.15
CA ALA A 15 1.25 -3.91 -0.89
C ALA A 15 0.30 -5.12 -0.72
N ARG A 16 0.63 -6.26 -1.34
CA ARG A 16 -0.13 -7.50 -1.21
C ARG A 16 0.23 -8.29 0.05
N ILE A 17 1.51 -8.39 0.39
CA ILE A 17 2.03 -9.19 1.52
C ILE A 17 1.71 -8.51 2.85
N TYR A 18 1.93 -7.20 2.94
CA TYR A 18 1.80 -6.48 4.20
C TYR A 18 0.38 -5.97 4.45
N LYS A 19 -0.04 -6.02 5.71
CA LYS A 19 -1.39 -5.61 6.14
C LYS A 19 -1.51 -4.10 6.37
N SER A 20 -0.38 -3.39 6.50
CA SER A 20 -0.36 -1.96 6.76
C SER A 20 0.66 -1.24 5.87
N ASN A 21 0.39 0.03 5.60
CA ASN A 21 1.33 0.91 4.86
C ASN A 21 2.62 1.12 5.66
N GLN A 22 2.57 0.98 6.98
CA GLN A 22 3.72 1.14 7.86
C GLN A 22 4.69 -0.03 7.71
N ASP A 23 4.21 -1.27 7.80
CA ASP A 23 5.03 -2.47 7.62
C ASP A 23 5.62 -2.51 6.21
N ALA A 24 4.82 -2.15 5.20
CA ALA A 24 5.25 -2.03 3.82
C ALA A 24 6.38 -1.02 3.64
N SER A 25 6.26 0.17 4.25
CA SER A 25 7.29 1.21 4.18
C SER A 25 8.57 0.81 4.93
N MET A 26 8.45 0.12 6.08
CA MET A 26 9.58 -0.39 6.84
C MET A 26 10.34 -1.48 6.07
N ALA A 27 9.63 -2.41 5.43
CA ALA A 27 10.22 -3.48 4.62
C ALA A 27 11.02 -2.94 3.42
N LEU A 28 10.57 -1.83 2.84
CA LEU A 28 11.25 -1.14 1.74
C LEU A 28 12.32 -0.16 2.22
N GLY A 29 12.43 0.09 3.53
CA GLY A 29 13.36 1.08 4.09
C GLY A 29 13.04 2.52 3.66
N ILE A 30 11.77 2.83 3.38
CA ILE A 30 11.32 4.15 2.94
C ILE A 30 10.34 4.78 3.92
N THR A 31 10.14 6.09 3.79
CA THR A 31 9.11 6.79 4.55
C THR A 31 7.71 6.40 4.07
N LEU A 32 6.72 6.47 4.97
CA LEU A 32 5.31 6.28 4.65
C LEU A 32 4.83 7.16 3.49
N ARG A 33 5.32 8.42 3.45
CA ARG A 33 4.99 9.40 2.40
C ARG A 33 5.57 8.96 1.05
N SER A 34 6.81 8.46 1.02
CA SER A 34 7.41 7.91 -0.19
C SER A 34 6.64 6.70 -0.70
N PHE A 35 6.24 5.80 0.20
CA PHE A 35 5.43 4.63 -0.15
C PHE A 35 4.08 5.03 -0.76
N GLY A 36 3.36 5.99 -0.15
CA GLY A 36 2.12 6.51 -0.70
C GLY A 36 2.28 7.11 -2.11
N ARG A 37 3.37 7.86 -2.34
CA ARG A 37 3.68 8.39 -3.69
C ARG A 37 3.95 7.30 -4.71
N LEU A 38 4.65 6.24 -4.32
CA LEU A 38 4.92 5.10 -5.20
C LEU A 38 3.64 4.31 -5.52
N CYS A 39 2.76 4.11 -4.54
CA CYS A 39 1.47 3.47 -4.76
C CYS A 39 0.62 4.28 -5.75
N ASN A 40 0.53 5.60 -5.57
CA ASN A 40 -0.18 6.48 -6.52
C ASN A 40 0.46 6.50 -7.90
N LYS A 41 1.79 6.49 -7.98
CA LYS A 41 2.53 6.48 -9.26
C LYS A 41 2.24 5.22 -10.08
N TYR A 42 2.10 4.09 -9.41
CA TYR A 42 1.89 2.78 -10.05
C TYR A 42 0.43 2.31 -10.02
N ASP A 43 -0.51 3.16 -9.57
CA ASP A 43 -1.93 2.84 -9.38
C ASP A 43 -2.17 1.57 -8.55
N VAL A 44 -1.35 1.37 -7.52
CA VAL A 44 -1.43 0.22 -6.62
C VAL A 44 -2.30 0.57 -5.43
N GLU A 45 -3.36 -0.23 -5.20
CA GLU A 45 -4.18 -0.10 -4.00
C GLU A 45 -3.34 -0.32 -2.73
N THR A 46 -3.34 0.67 -1.86
CA THR A 46 -2.64 0.55 -0.57
C THR A 46 -3.36 -0.44 0.35
N PRO A 47 -2.61 -1.18 1.20
CA PRO A 47 -3.20 -2.00 2.27
C PRO A 47 -4.25 -1.26 3.11
N TYR A 48 -4.02 0.04 3.36
CA TYR A 48 -4.97 0.91 4.06
C TYR A 48 -6.31 1.05 3.33
N VAL A 49 -6.29 1.34 2.02
CA VAL A 49 -7.51 1.45 1.20
C VAL A 49 -8.22 0.10 1.12
N LYS A 50 -7.47 -0.99 0.99
CA LYS A 50 -8.01 -2.35 1.01
C LYS A 50 -8.71 -2.68 2.33
N ARG A 51 -8.14 -2.25 3.47
CA ARG A 51 -8.77 -2.39 4.79
C ARG A 51 -10.05 -1.55 4.89
N LEU A 52 -10.01 -0.30 4.42
CA LEU A 52 -11.16 0.60 4.42
C LEU A 52 -12.30 0.04 3.58
N ARG A 53 -12.03 -0.44 2.36
CA ARG A 53 -13.01 -1.11 1.50
C ARG A 53 -13.65 -2.32 2.16
N ARG A 54 -12.86 -3.16 2.84
CA ARG A 54 -13.39 -4.31 3.60
C ARG A 54 -14.29 -3.88 4.76
N ALA A 55 -13.92 -2.82 5.47
CA ALA A 55 -14.73 -2.27 6.55
C ALA A 55 -16.06 -1.71 6.02
N HIS A 56 -16.05 -0.98 4.91
CA HIS A 56 -17.27 -0.49 4.26
C HIS A 56 -18.13 -1.63 3.69
N ALA A 57 -17.51 -2.64 3.06
CA ALA A 57 -18.24 -3.80 2.54
C ALA A 57 -18.92 -4.61 3.66
N ALA A 58 -18.29 -4.72 4.83
CA ALA A 58 -18.88 -5.36 5.99
C ALA A 58 -20.07 -4.57 6.57
N GLN A 59 -20.05 -3.24 6.47
CA GLN A 59 -21.18 -2.40 6.90
C GLN A 59 -22.38 -2.50 5.95
N SER A 60 -22.15 -2.69 4.65
CA SER A 60 -23.23 -2.79 3.65
C SER A 60 -23.97 -4.14 3.65
N GLN A 61 -23.43 -5.18 4.28
CA GLN A 61 -24.11 -6.48 4.42
C GLN A 61 -25.00 -6.58 5.67
N ALA A 62 -24.99 -5.57 6.53
CA ALA A 62 -25.76 -5.55 7.78
C ALA A 62 -26.99 -4.62 7.74
N ALA A 63 -27.42 -4.20 6.54
CA ALA A 63 -28.58 -3.34 6.31
C ALA A 63 -29.72 -4.09 5.62
#